data_AF-A0A535TWS1-F1
#
_entry.id   AF-A0A535TWS1-F1
#
_cell.length_a   1.000
_cell.length_b   1.000
_cell.length_c   1.000
_cell.angle_alpha   90.00
_cell.angle_beta   90.00
_cell.angle_gamma   90.00
#
_symmetry.space_group_name_H-M   'P 1'
#
loop_
_entity.id
_entity.type
_entity.pdbx_description
1 polymer ?
#
loop_
_entity_poly.entity_id
_entity_poly.type
_entity_poly.pdbx_seq_one_letter_code
_entity_poly.pdbx_strand_id
1 'polypeptide(L)'
;MKKLSLSLLPHTYAVCQFHPDKHIPYWALMGDFVSLTRTNEELSIACQEDNVPDDIEAERGWRCLQVQGAFDFSAAGVHASLAIPLAEADISVLAIATYATDYLLIKE
;
A
#
# COMPACT_ATOMS: atom_id res chain seq x y z
N MET A 1 12.49 17.56 13.13
CA MET A 1 11.71 16.43 12.57
C MET A 1 12.42 15.14 12.89
N LYS A 2 11.69 14.08 13.27
CA LYS A 2 12.27 12.75 13.52
C LYS A 2 12.74 12.18 12.17
N LYS A 3 13.97 11.68 12.10
CA LYS A 3 14.47 11.02 10.88
C LYS A 3 13.78 9.67 10.75
N LEU A 4 13.00 9.50 9.69
CA LEU A 4 12.39 8.22 9.33
C LEU A 4 13.38 7.42 8.48
N SER A 5 13.45 6.12 8.71
CA SER A 5 14.16 5.19 7.84
C SER A 5 13.12 4.41 7.05
N LEU A 6 13.34 4.26 5.75
CA LEU A 6 12.43 3.54 4.86
C LEU A 6 13.17 2.35 4.25
N SER A 7 12.49 1.22 4.13
CA SER A 7 13.00 0.06 3.39
C SER A 7 12.07 -0.25 2.23
N LEU A 8 12.65 -0.47 1.06
CA LEU A 8 11.94 -0.87 -0.14
C LEU A 8 11.70 -2.37 -0.13
N LEU A 9 10.44 -2.79 -0.28
CA LEU A 9 10.11 -4.19 -0.51
C LEU A 9 10.58 -4.63 -1.92
N PRO A 10 10.93 -5.92 -2.09
CA PRO A 10 11.62 -6.37 -3.29
C PRO A 10 10.75 -6.43 -4.55
N HIS A 11 9.43 -6.54 -4.38
CA HIS A 11 8.47 -6.73 -5.49
C HIS A 11 7.82 -5.42 -5.95
N THR A 12 7.21 -5.48 -7.13
CA THR A 12 6.21 -4.53 -7.59
C THR A 12 4.82 -4.97 -7.13
N TYR A 13 3.92 -4.01 -7.04
CA TYR A 13 2.58 -4.19 -6.51
C TYR A 13 1.55 -3.62 -7.48
N ALA A 14 0.33 -4.14 -7.36
CA ALA A 14 -0.82 -3.65 -8.09
C ALA A 14 -2.00 -3.43 -7.13
N VAL A 15 -2.85 -2.47 -7.49
CA VAL A 15 -4.11 -2.18 -6.78
C VAL A 15 -5.27 -2.58 -7.68
N CYS A 16 -6.08 -3.52 -7.19
CA CYS A 16 -7.27 -4.01 -7.87
C CYS A 16 -8.52 -3.49 -7.17
N GLN A 17 -9.56 -3.20 -7.95
CA GLN A 17 -10.89 -2.84 -7.45
C GLN A 17 -11.89 -3.93 -7.82
N PHE A 18 -12.76 -4.27 -6.88
CA PHE A 18 -13.82 -5.26 -7.06
C PHE A 18 -15.13 -4.82 -6.41
N HIS A 19 -16.22 -5.50 -6.78
CA HIS A 19 -17.51 -5.37 -6.10
C HIS A 19 -17.39 -5.65 -4.58
N PRO A 20 -18.10 -4.91 -3.71
CA PRO A 20 -18.02 -5.06 -2.25
C PRO A 20 -18.48 -6.42 -1.71
N ASP A 21 -19.14 -7.25 -2.52
CA ASP A 21 -19.52 -8.63 -2.16
C ASP A 21 -18.60 -9.70 -2.78
N LYS A 22 -17.61 -9.32 -3.58
CA LYS A 22 -16.71 -10.29 -4.21
C LYS A 22 -15.96 -11.07 -3.14
N HIS A 23 -15.94 -12.40 -3.29
CA HIS A 23 -15.03 -13.25 -2.53
C HIS A 23 -13.58 -12.86 -2.80
N ILE A 24 -12.76 -12.91 -1.75
CA ILE A 24 -11.35 -12.53 -1.82
C ILE A 24 -10.63 -13.55 -2.70
N PRO A 25 -10.02 -13.14 -3.83
CA PRO A 25 -9.32 -14.08 -4.69
C PRO A 25 -8.07 -14.62 -3.99
N TYR A 26 -7.84 -15.94 -4.05
CA TYR A 26 -6.71 -16.57 -3.37
C TYR A 26 -5.36 -16.06 -3.88
N TRP A 27 -5.23 -15.80 -5.19
CA TRP A 27 -4.01 -15.24 -5.77
C TRP A 27 -3.62 -13.89 -5.15
N ALA A 28 -4.60 -13.09 -4.72
CA ALA A 28 -4.35 -11.77 -4.15
C ALA A 28 -3.81 -11.83 -2.71
N LEU A 29 -3.87 -13.01 -2.08
CA LEU A 29 -3.39 -13.26 -0.72
C LEU A 29 -1.96 -13.82 -0.69
N MET A 30 -1.34 -14.04 -1.85
CA MET A 30 0.00 -14.60 -1.96
C MET A 30 1.06 -13.50 -1.86
N GLY A 31 2.19 -13.79 -1.19
CA GLY A 31 3.34 -12.90 -1.07
C GLY A 31 3.51 -12.26 0.31
N ASP A 32 4.49 -11.36 0.39
CA ASP A 32 4.97 -10.81 1.67
C ASP A 32 4.20 -9.56 2.14
N PHE A 33 3.45 -8.92 1.26
CA PHE A 33 2.61 -7.77 1.58
C PHE A 33 1.30 -7.83 0.81
N VAL A 34 0.20 -7.76 1.57
CA VAL A 34 -1.16 -7.66 1.05
C VAL A 34 -1.94 -6.70 1.95
N SER A 35 -2.65 -5.76 1.33
CA SER A 35 -3.62 -4.92 2.02
C SER A 35 -4.99 -5.08 1.37
N LEU A 36 -6.00 -5.32 2.19
CA LEU A 36 -7.37 -5.49 1.76
C LEU A 36 -8.25 -4.53 2.53
N THR A 37 -8.99 -3.70 1.81
CA THR A 37 -9.98 -2.80 2.39
C THR A 37 -11.31 -3.06 1.72
N ARG A 38 -12.31 -3.43 2.53
CA ARG A 38 -13.69 -3.58 2.08
C ARG A 38 -14.52 -2.44 2.66
N THR A 39 -15.23 -1.75 1.80
CA THR A 39 -16.21 -0.73 2.16
C THR A 39 -17.58 -1.19 1.66
N ASN A 40 -18.60 -0.36 1.85
CA ASN A 40 -19.91 -0.60 1.24
C ASN A 40 -19.90 -0.38 -0.29
N GLU A 41 -18.86 0.25 -0.81
CA GLU A 41 -18.75 0.65 -2.22
C GLU A 41 -17.85 -0.30 -3.01
N GLU A 42 -16.84 -0.89 -2.37
CA GLU A 42 -15.85 -1.71 -3.05
C GLU A 42 -15.11 -2.70 -2.16
N LEU A 43 -14.39 -3.60 -2.83
CA LEU A 43 -13.26 -4.34 -2.29
C LEU A 43 -11.99 -3.88 -3.02
N SER A 44 -11.13 -3.15 -2.32
CA SER A 44 -9.81 -2.73 -2.81
C SER A 44 -8.72 -3.66 -2.27
N ILE A 45 -7.86 -4.14 -3.16
CA ILE A 45 -6.75 -5.04 -2.80
C ILE A 45 -5.44 -4.52 -3.40
N ALA A 46 -4.48 -4.20 -2.53
CA ALA A 46 -3.08 -4.01 -2.91
C ALA A 46 -2.32 -5.32 -2.67
N CYS A 47 -1.74 -5.91 -3.72
CA CYS A 47 -1.03 -7.19 -3.66
C CYS A 47 0.14 -7.21 -4.66
N GLN A 48 0.98 -8.25 -4.62
CA GLN A 48 2.10 -8.37 -5.56
C GLN A 48 1.59 -8.43 -6.99
N GLU A 49 2.21 -7.64 -7.87
CA GLU A 49 1.75 -7.46 -9.26
C GLU A 49 1.76 -8.76 -10.05
N ASP A 50 2.79 -9.59 -9.86
CA ASP A 50 2.98 -10.87 -10.55
C ASP A 50 1.88 -11.89 -10.23
N ASN A 51 1.14 -11.71 -9.14
CA ASN A 51 0.03 -12.59 -8.77
C ASN A 51 -1.29 -12.20 -9.44
N VAL A 52 -1.38 -11.00 -10.03
CA VAL A 52 -2.62 -10.50 -10.63
C VAL A 52 -2.77 -11.07 -12.05
N PRO A 53 -3.81 -11.89 -12.32
CA PRO A 53 -4.05 -12.44 -13.66
C PRO A 53 -4.18 -11.36 -14.74
N ASP A 54 -3.78 -11.69 -15.97
CA ASP A 54 -3.76 -10.74 -17.10
C ASP A 54 -5.15 -10.21 -17.48
N ASP A 55 -6.21 -10.96 -17.17
CA ASP A 55 -7.60 -10.58 -17.43
C ASP A 55 -8.22 -9.71 -16.32
N ILE A 56 -7.47 -9.43 -15.25
CA ILE A 56 -7.90 -8.55 -14.17
C ILE A 56 -7.35 -7.14 -14.41
N GLU A 57 -8.28 -6.19 -14.53
CA GLU A 57 -7.96 -4.76 -14.54
C GLU A 57 -7.36 -4.35 -13.18
N ALA A 58 -6.18 -3.75 -13.22
CA ALA A 58 -5.44 -3.35 -12.03
C ALA A 58 -4.52 -2.17 -12.33
N GLU A 59 -4.37 -1.30 -11.35
CA GLU A 59 -3.35 -0.26 -11.35
C GLU A 59 -2.01 -0.86 -10.95
N ARG A 60 -1.14 -1.13 -11.93
CA ARG A 60 0.16 -1.80 -11.79
C ARG A 60 1.32 -0.83 -11.61
N GLY A 61 2.54 -1.33 -11.37
CA GLY A 61 3.77 -0.53 -11.31
C GLY A 61 3.93 0.24 -10.02
N TRP A 62 3.51 -0.32 -8.89
CA TRP A 62 3.72 0.31 -7.58
C TRP A 62 4.93 -0.27 -6.86
N ARG A 63 5.70 0.59 -6.19
CA ARG A 63 6.77 0.23 -5.25
C ARG A 63 6.31 0.49 -3.84
N CYS A 64 6.56 -0.48 -2.94
CA CYS A 64 6.12 -0.39 -1.55
C CYS A 64 7.30 -0.09 -0.61
N LEU A 65 7.21 1.01 0.11
CA LEU A 65 8.15 1.44 1.14
C LEU A 65 7.56 1.15 2.52
N GLN A 66 8.28 0.37 3.33
CA GLN A 66 7.96 0.17 4.74
C GLN A 66 8.65 1.24 5.58
N VAL A 67 7.90 1.88 6.47
CA VAL A 67 8.46 2.79 7.47
C VAL A 67 9.09 1.96 8.59
N GLN A 68 10.35 2.24 8.94
CA GLN A 68 11.07 1.52 9.99
C GLN A 68 10.86 2.18 11.36
N GLY A 69 10.61 1.34 12.37
CA GLY A 69 10.44 1.74 13.76
C GLY A 69 9.05 1.40 14.30
N ALA A 70 8.95 1.23 15.62
CA ALA A 70 7.67 1.10 16.29
C ALA A 70 7.06 2.50 16.47
N PHE A 71 5.91 2.74 15.86
CA PHE A 71 5.12 3.92 16.11
C PHE A 71 4.03 3.57 17.09
N ASP A 72 3.99 4.28 18.21
CA ASP A 72 2.80 4.28 19.04
C ASP A 72 1.65 4.91 18.24
N PHE A 73 0.42 4.42 18.40
CA PHE A 73 -0.78 5.00 17.77
C PHE A 73 -0.99 6.48 18.16
N SER A 74 -0.30 6.96 19.19
CA SER A 74 -0.26 8.38 19.57
C SER A 74 0.69 9.25 18.72
N ALA A 75 1.50 8.65 17.85
CA ALA A 75 2.52 9.34 17.06
C ALA A 75 1.90 10.17 15.90
N ALA A 76 1.38 11.35 16.23
CA ALA A 76 0.89 12.29 15.25
C ALA A 76 2.01 12.80 14.31
N GLY A 77 1.67 13.02 13.04
CA GLY A 77 2.54 13.70 12.07
C GLY A 77 3.48 12.80 11.26
N VAL A 78 3.51 11.48 11.50
CA VAL A 78 4.32 10.54 10.69
C VAL A 78 3.89 10.58 9.22
N HIS A 79 2.61 10.38 8.94
CA HIS A 79 2.07 10.43 7.57
C HIS A 79 2.29 11.78 6.92
N ALA A 80 2.11 12.89 7.64
CA ALA A 80 2.36 14.23 7.11
C ALA A 80 3.84 14.41 6.71
N SER A 81 4.77 13.92 7.55
CA SER A 81 6.22 14.00 7.25
C SER A 81 6.66 13.17 6.04
N LEU A 82 5.82 12.24 5.59
CA LEU A 82 6.06 11.42 4.40
C LEU A 82 5.30 11.95 3.18
N ALA A 83 4.03 12.30 3.34
CA ALA A 83 3.16 12.71 2.24
C ALA A 83 3.49 14.12 1.71
N ILE A 84 3.86 15.07 2.57
CA ILE A 84 4.18 16.44 2.15
C ILE A 84 5.33 16.48 1.11
N PRO A 85 6.52 15.91 1.38
CA PRO A 85 7.62 15.98 0.40
C PRO A 85 7.31 15.21 -0.89
N LEU A 86 6.51 14.15 -0.83
CA LEU A 86 6.07 13.41 -2.03
C LEU A 86 5.11 14.26 -2.87
N ALA A 87 4.15 14.94 -2.23
CA ALA A 87 3.23 15.84 -2.90
C ALA A 87 3.94 17.05 -3.53
N GLU A 88 4.94 17.63 -2.85
CA GLU A 88 5.78 18.70 -3.40
C GLU A 88 6.59 18.24 -4.64
N ALA A 89 6.83 16.94 -4.76
CA ALA A 89 7.49 16.32 -5.91
C ALA A 89 6.50 15.78 -6.96
N ASP A 90 5.19 16.04 -6.81
CA ASP A 90 4.11 15.52 -7.68
C ASP A 90 4.06 13.98 -7.75
N ILE A 91 4.42 13.32 -6.63
CA ILE A 91 4.38 11.86 -6.48
C ILE A 91 3.13 11.47 -5.71
N SER A 92 2.21 10.78 -6.40
CA SER A 92 1.03 10.18 -5.76
C SER A 92 1.43 9.06 -4.79
N VAL A 93 0.73 8.98 -3.68
CA VAL A 93 1.02 8.03 -2.60
C VAL A 93 -0.24 7.37 -2.07
N LEU A 94 -0.18 6.05 -1.90
CA LEU A 94 -1.17 5.27 -1.14
C LEU A 94 -0.54 4.89 0.19
N ALA A 95 -0.96 5.56 1.26
CA ALA A 95 -0.48 5.29 2.62
C ALA A 95 -1.36 4.23 3.30
N ILE A 96 -0.73 3.19 3.84
CA ILE A 96 -1.40 2.05 4.47
C ILE A 96 -0.81 1.87 5.87
N ALA A 97 -1.60 2.18 6.89
CA ALA A 97 -1.25 1.88 8.27
C ALA A 97 -1.58 0.42 8.60
N THR A 98 -0.71 -0.23 9.35
CA THR A 98 -0.95 -1.53 9.99
C THR A 98 -0.86 -1.39 11.50
N TYR A 99 -1.00 -2.49 12.24
CA TYR A 99 -0.80 -2.46 13.68
C TYR A 99 0.65 -2.11 14.08
N ALA A 100 1.64 -2.58 13.31
CA ALA A 100 3.05 -2.48 13.69
C ALA A 100 3.76 -1.27 13.07
N THR A 101 3.42 -0.95 11.82
CA THR A 101 4.06 0.13 11.06
C THR A 101 3.19 0.60 9.89
N ASP A 102 3.65 1.63 9.20
CA ASP A 102 3.07 2.18 7.99
C ASP A 102 3.83 1.73 6.74
N TYR A 103 3.09 1.66 5.64
CA TYR A 103 3.60 1.40 4.31
C TYR A 103 3.14 2.52 3.37
N LEU A 104 3.96 2.84 2.37
CA LEU A 104 3.64 3.78 1.31
C LEU A 104 3.86 3.09 -0.02
N LEU A 105 2.80 3.02 -0.83
CA LEU A 105 2.93 2.66 -2.23
C LEU A 105 3.08 3.94 -3.05
N ILE A 106 4.09 3.97 -3.90
CA ILE A 106 4.35 5.02 -4.88
C ILE A 106 4.46 4.39 -6.27
N LYS A 107 4.11 5.13 -7.33
CA LYS A 107 4.35 4.64 -8.70
C LYS A 107 5.85 4.60 -8.99
N GLU A 108 6.27 3.55 -9.69
CA GLU A 108 7.63 3.41 -10.25
C GLU A 108 7.91 4.45 -11.35
#